data_AF-A0A6J4H638-F1
#
_entry.id   AF-A0A6J4H638-F1
#
_cell.length_a   1.000
_cell.length_b   1.000
_cell.length_c   1.000
_cell.angle_alpha   90.00
_cell.angle_beta   90.00
_cell.angle_gamma   90.00
#
_symmetry.space_group_name_H-M   'P 1'
#
loop_
_entity.id
_entity.type
_entity.pdbx_description
1 polymer ?
#
loop_
_entity_poly.entity_id
_entity_poly.type
_entity_poly.pdbx_seq_one_letter_code
_entity_poly.pdbx_strand_id
1 'polypeptide(L)'
;MELTGKVVIVPVDWAGAAGLATRMSAAGATVVLVGPDGDAAGQLAATLEAGGAGRPALFVTDGSPEGLDALAAFVSELFRPA
;
A
#
# COMPACT_ATOMS: atom_id res chain seq x y z
N MET A 1 9.14 1.35 -16.75
CA MET A 1 8.87 0.05 -16.11
C MET A 1 7.37 -0.03 -15.92
N GLU A 2 6.72 -1.04 -16.48
CA GLU A 2 5.29 -1.26 -16.35
C GLU A 2 5.05 -2.26 -15.21
N LEU A 3 4.23 -1.88 -14.23
CA LEU A 3 3.97 -2.66 -13.02
C LEU A 3 2.52 -3.12 -12.92
N THR A 4 1.77 -3.09 -14.03
CA THR A 4 0.41 -3.60 -14.11
C THR A 4 0.33 -5.03 -13.55
N GLY A 5 -0.60 -5.26 -12.63
CA GLY A 5 -0.77 -6.56 -11.96
C GLY A 5 0.30 -6.90 -10.91
N LYS A 6 1.15 -5.94 -10.53
CA LYS A 6 2.10 -6.08 -9.41
C LYS A 6 1.57 -5.36 -8.19
N VAL A 7 1.83 -5.95 -7.02
CA VAL A 7 1.55 -5.33 -5.72
C VAL A 7 2.86 -4.78 -5.15
N VAL A 8 2.84 -3.56 -4.65
CA VAL A 8 3.95 -2.95 -3.93
C VAL A 8 3.49 -2.59 -2.52
N ILE A 9 4.18 -3.15 -1.53
CA ILE A 9 3.96 -2.84 -0.12
C ILE A 9 4.86 -1.67 0.26
N VAL A 10 4.27 -0.62 0.83
CA VAL A 10 4.96 0.61 1.22
C VAL A 10 4.75 0.87 2.70
N PRO A 11 5.81 0.76 3.53
CA PRO A 11 5.75 1.15 4.93
C PRO A 11 5.53 2.67 5.06
N VAL A 12 4.50 3.11 5.77
CA VAL A 12 4.11 4.53 5.84
C VAL A 12 5.10 5.39 6.63
N ASP A 13 5.80 4.80 7.59
CA ASP A 13 6.79 5.50 8.43
C ASP A 13 8.14 5.69 7.73
N TRP A 14 8.31 5.13 6.53
CA TRP A 14 9.53 5.29 5.78
C TRP A 14 9.56 6.64 5.08
N ALA A 15 10.65 7.40 5.23
CA ALA A 15 10.78 8.75 4.62
C ALA A 15 10.57 8.77 3.09
N GLY A 16 10.83 7.66 2.41
CA GLY A 16 10.61 7.50 0.96
C GLY A 16 9.19 7.08 0.56
N ALA A 17 8.29 6.83 1.52
CA ALA A 17 6.98 6.21 1.29
C ALA A 17 6.16 6.94 0.25
N ALA A 18 6.00 8.26 0.40
CA ALA A 18 5.19 9.07 -0.51
C ALA A 18 5.75 9.08 -1.94
N GLY A 19 7.06 9.23 -2.08
CA GLY A 19 7.73 9.23 -3.38
C GLY A 19 7.65 7.86 -4.07
N LEU A 20 7.86 6.78 -3.31
CA LEU A 20 7.74 5.42 -3.83
C LEU A 20 6.29 5.12 -4.23
N ALA A 21 5.34 5.32 -3.33
CA ALA A 21 3.92 5.05 -3.58
C ALA A 21 3.42 5.79 -4.82
N THR A 22 3.71 7.08 -4.95
CA THR A 22 3.33 7.89 -6.11
C THR A 22 3.94 7.32 -7.40
N ARG A 23 5.24 7.02 -7.39
CA ARG A 23 5.95 6.49 -8.57
C ARG A 23 5.46 5.11 -8.97
N MET A 24 5.17 4.23 -8.01
CA MET A 24 4.70 2.86 -8.28
C MET A 24 3.27 2.86 -8.79
N SER A 25 2.41 3.68 -8.19
CA SER A 25 1.02 3.83 -8.63
C SER A 25 0.96 4.41 -10.05
N ALA A 26 1.76 5.43 -10.36
CA ALA A 26 1.90 5.97 -11.72
C ALA A 26 2.46 4.95 -12.74
N ALA A 27 3.16 3.92 -12.27
CA ALA A 27 3.66 2.81 -13.10
C ALA A 27 2.63 1.67 -13.25
N GLY A 28 1.43 1.79 -12.68
CA GLY A 28 0.34 0.82 -12.78
C GLY A 28 0.32 -0.26 -11.68
N ALA A 29 1.14 -0.13 -10.63
CA ALA A 29 1.12 -1.06 -9.51
C ALA A 29 -0.09 -0.84 -8.61
N THR A 30 -0.57 -1.92 -7.98
CA THR A 30 -1.41 -1.83 -6.78
C THR A 30 -0.53 -1.51 -5.59
N VAL A 31 -0.71 -0.32 -5.00
CA VAL A 31 0.03 0.09 -3.81
C VAL A 31 -0.73 -0.30 -2.55
N VAL A 32 -0.05 -0.96 -1.61
CA VAL A 32 -0.56 -1.28 -0.27
C VAL A 32 0.26 -0.50 0.75
N LEU A 33 -0.38 0.45 1.42
CA LEU A 33 0.21 1.23 2.50
C LEU A 33 0.10 0.45 3.81
N VAL A 34 1.22 0.26 4.50
CA VAL A 34 1.29 -0.55 5.72
C VAL A 34 1.96 0.22 6.84
N GLY A 35 1.38 0.17 8.04
CA GLY A 35 2.01 0.67 9.25
C GLY A 35 1.09 0.62 10.46
N PRO A 36 1.61 0.98 11.64
CA PRO A 36 0.85 0.94 12.89
C PRO A 36 -0.11 2.12 13.02
N ASP A 37 0.17 3.23 12.34
CA ASP A 37 -0.62 4.47 12.41
C ASP A 37 -1.59 4.56 11.22
N GLY A 38 -2.88 4.35 11.51
CA GLY A 38 -3.96 4.47 10.54
C GLY A 38 -4.18 5.89 10.02
N ASP A 39 -3.86 6.92 10.82
CA ASP A 39 -4.04 8.32 10.43
C ASP A 39 -2.95 8.73 9.43
N ALA A 40 -1.69 8.39 9.72
CA ALA A 40 -0.58 8.62 8.79
C ALA A 40 -0.80 7.90 7.45
N ALA A 41 -1.23 6.64 7.52
CA ALA A 41 -1.55 5.84 6.35
C ALA A 41 -2.74 6.43 5.56
N GLY A 42 -3.78 6.90 6.25
CA GLY A 42 -4.96 7.55 5.65
C GLY A 42 -4.63 8.89 4.97
N GLN A 43 -3.79 9.72 5.59
CA GLN A 43 -3.31 10.98 5.01
C GLN A 43 -2.51 10.74 3.72
N LEU A 44 -1.63 9.74 3.74
CA LEU A 44 -0.87 9.37 2.55
C LEU A 44 -1.77 8.82 1.44
N ALA A 45 -2.76 7.99 1.80
CA ALA A 45 -3.76 7.49 0.85
C ALA A 45 -4.52 8.65 0.18
N ALA A 46 -5.03 9.60 0.97
CA ALA A 46 -5.75 10.77 0.47
C ALA A 46 -4.87 11.63 -0.46
N THR A 47 -3.58 11.78 -0.13
CA THR A 47 -2.62 12.51 -0.97
C THR A 47 -2.44 11.84 -2.34
N LEU A 48 -2.36 10.50 -2.37
CA LEU A 48 -2.23 9.73 -3.61
C LEU A 48 -3.50 9.80 -4.47
N GLU A 49 -4.68 9.69 -3.84
CA GLU A 49 -5.98 9.82 -4.51
C GLU A 49 -6.14 11.22 -5.12
N ALA A 50 -5.84 12.28 -4.36
CA ALA A 50 -5.92 13.66 -4.83
C ALA A 50 -4.94 13.95 -5.98
N GLY A 51 -3.78 13.30 -5.99
CA GLY A 51 -2.79 13.38 -7.07
C GLY A 51 -3.15 12.60 -8.34
N GLY A 52 -4.29 11.90 -8.35
CA GLY A 52 -4.71 11.05 -9.48
C GLY A 52 -3.86 9.79 -9.64
N ALA A 53 -3.08 9.42 -8.61
CA ALA A 53 -2.18 8.27 -8.67
C ALA A 53 -2.94 6.94 -8.61
N GLY A 54 -4.21 6.95 -8.21
CA GLY A 54 -5.05 5.75 -8.02
C GLY A 54 -5.55 5.65 -6.58
N ARG A 55 -6.23 4.55 -6.26
CA ARG A 55 -6.73 4.28 -4.90
C ARG A 55 -5.83 3.22 -4.24
N PRO A 56 -4.93 3.63 -3.32
CA PRO A 56 -4.10 2.67 -2.62
C PRO A 56 -4.95 1.85 -1.64
N ALA A 57 -4.53 0.61 -1.41
CA ALA A 57 -5.07 -0.18 -0.32
C ALA A 57 -4.32 0.15 0.99
N LEU A 58 -4.97 -0.04 2.12
CA LEU A 58 -4.44 0.29 3.44
C LEU A 58 -4.52 -0.94 4.34
N PHE A 59 -3.43 -1.24 5.05
CA PHE A 59 -3.40 -2.30 6.04
C PHE A 59 -2.69 -1.82 7.30
N VAL A 60 -3.44 -1.69 8.39
CA VAL A 60 -2.89 -1.28 9.68
C VAL A 60 -2.40 -2.50 10.44
N THR A 61 -1.15 -2.49 10.86
CA THR A 61 -0.53 -3.57 11.63
C THR A 61 0.51 -3.02 12.58
N ASP A 62 0.54 -3.58 13.78
CA ASP A 62 1.55 -3.30 14.81
C ASP A 62 2.84 -4.13 14.64
N GLY A 63 2.88 -5.00 13.61
CA GLY A 63 4.00 -5.90 13.35
C GLY A 63 4.04 -7.15 14.23
N SER A 64 2.97 -7.41 15.00
CA SER A 64 2.79 -8.69 15.69
C SER A 64 2.79 -9.87 14.71
N PRO A 65 3.17 -11.09 15.14
CA PRO A 65 3.08 -12.29 14.30
C PRO A 65 1.70 -12.47 13.66
N GLU A 66 0.63 -12.30 14.45
CA GLU A 66 -0.75 -12.38 13.98
C GLU A 66 -1.08 -11.29 12.95
N GLY A 67 -0.58 -10.07 13.17
CA GLY A 67 -0.71 -8.97 12.22
C GLY A 67 0.04 -9.20 10.91
N LEU A 68 1.19 -9.87 10.94
CA LEU A 68 1.95 -10.25 9.76
C LEU A 68 1.27 -11.37 8.97
N ASP A 69 0.70 -12.36 9.66
CA ASP A 69 -0.11 -13.42 9.04
C ASP A 69 -1.36 -12.83 8.37
N ALA A 70 -2.03 -11.88 9.04
CA ALA A 70 -3.17 -11.17 8.48
C ALA A 70 -2.79 -10.32 7.25
N LEU A 71 -1.62 -9.65 7.27
CA LEU A 71 -1.10 -8.93 6.10
C LEU A 71 -0.82 -9.89 4.93
N ALA A 72 -0.23 -11.05 5.21
CA ALA A 72 0.03 -12.05 4.18
C ALA A 72 -1.25 -12.59 3.56
N ALA A 73 -2.29 -12.84 4.37
CA ALA A 73 -3.61 -13.23 3.90
C ALA A 73 -4.24 -12.14 3.01
N PHE A 74 -4.24 -10.89 3.49
CA PHE A 74 -4.75 -9.74 2.75
C PHE A 74 -4.07 -9.57 1.39
N VAL A 75 -2.74 -9.60 1.34
CA VAL A 75 -1.98 -9.49 0.08
C VAL A 75 -2.29 -10.65 -0.85
N SER A 76 -2.46 -11.86 -0.32
CA SER A 76 -2.80 -13.05 -1.12
C SER A 76 -4.17 -12.94 -1.78
N GLU A 77 -5.14 -12.31 -1.12
CA GLU A 77 -6.48 -12.08 -1.69
C GLU A 77 -6.46 -11.13 -2.89
N LEU A 78 -5.54 -10.17 -2.93
CA LEU A 78 -5.36 -9.27 -4.08
C LEU A 78 -4.97 -10.00 -5.37
N PHE A 79 -4.42 -11.21 -5.28
CA PHE A 79 -4.01 -12.02 -6.42
C PHE A 79 -5.05 -13.08 -6.83
N ARG A 80 -6.16 -13.22 -6.09
CA ARG A 80 -7.16 -14.23 -6.40
C ARG A 80 -7.94 -13.79 -7.66
N PRO A 81 -7.96 -14.60 -8.73
CA PRO A 81 -8.80 -14.29 -9.89
C PRO A 81 -10.27 -14.29 -9.46
N ALA A 82 -11.02 -13.29 -9.94
CA ALA A 82 -12.46 -13.16 -9.74
C ALA A 82 -13.24 -14.32 -10.36
#